data_AF-A0A2E5GK35-F1
#
_entry.id   AF-A0A2E5GK35-F1
#
_cell.length_a   1.000
_cell.length_b   1.000
_cell.length_c   1.000
_cell.angle_alpha   90.00
_cell.angle_beta   90.00
_cell.angle_gamma   90.00
#
_symmetry.space_group_name_H-M   'P 1'
#
loop_
_entity.id
_entity.type
_entity.pdbx_description
1 polymer ?
#
loop_
_entity_poly.entity_id
_entity_poly.type
_entity_poly.pdbx_seq_one_letter_code
_entity_poly.pdbx_strand_id
1 'polypeptide(L)'
;MKTQPKGHFTHSLNQLLKRYTLSEQDLQTLNAMDENKIVSLAYTDYGGFDEKTGNYYAEERAINYKLKVDYLKDEAGGVETLIMLPVTIS
;
A
#
# COMPACT_ATOMS: atom_id res chain seq x y z
N MET A 1 -12.60 -4.17 24.25
CA MET A 1 -11.86 -3.88 22.98
C MET A 1 -10.70 -2.97 23.33
N LYS A 2 -9.45 -3.40 23.12
CA LYS A 2 -8.29 -2.53 23.31
C LYS A 2 -8.24 -1.57 22.12
N THR A 3 -8.51 -0.29 22.37
CA THR A 3 -8.34 0.77 21.38
C THR A 3 -6.84 0.99 21.20
N GLN A 4 -6.24 0.26 20.25
CA GLN A 4 -4.94 0.66 19.71
C GLN A 4 -5.07 2.08 19.13
N PRO A 5 -4.04 2.92 19.23
CA PRO A 5 -4.03 4.20 18.54
C PRO A 5 -4.27 3.93 17.06
N LYS A 6 -5.33 4.54 16.50
CA LYS A 6 -5.60 4.47 15.07
C LYS A 6 -4.39 5.08 14.37
N GLY A 7 -3.63 4.27 13.64
CA GLY A 7 -2.46 4.72 12.91
C GLY A 7 -2.83 5.90 12.00
N HIS A 8 -1.89 6.82 11.81
CA HIS A 8 -2.09 8.00 10.95
C HIS A 8 -2.63 7.61 9.55
N PHE A 9 -2.27 6.41 9.06
CA PHE A 9 -2.62 5.91 7.75
C PHE A 9 -3.89 5.03 7.70
N THR A 10 -4.51 4.69 8.85
CA THR A 10 -5.70 3.83 8.93
C THR A 10 -6.82 4.36 8.02
N HIS A 11 -7.06 5.67 8.02
CA HIS A 11 -8.14 6.26 7.23
C HIS A 11 -7.89 6.12 5.72
N SER A 12 -6.68 6.47 5.27
CA SER A 12 -6.30 6.42 3.86
C SER A 12 -6.34 5.00 3.31
N LEU A 13 -5.81 4.02 4.06
CA LEU A 13 -5.89 2.61 3.70
C LEU A 13 -7.36 2.17 3.57
N ASN A 14 -8.20 2.43 4.58
CA ASN A 14 -9.62 2.07 4.52
C ASN A 14 -10.36 2.70 3.33
N GLN A 15 -10.01 3.91 2.90
CA GLN A 15 -10.60 4.52 1.70
C GLN A 15 -10.15 3.81 0.42
N LEU A 16 -8.88 3.43 0.32
CA LEU A 16 -8.35 2.66 -0.80
C LEU A 16 -9.00 1.27 -0.91
N LEU A 17 -9.13 0.57 0.22
CA LEU A 17 -9.75 -0.76 0.31
C LEU A 17 -11.23 -0.78 -0.11
N LYS A 18 -11.91 0.37 -0.02
CA LYS A 18 -13.30 0.51 -0.50
C LYS A 18 -13.39 0.72 -2.00
N ARG A 19 -12.33 1.25 -2.63
CA ARG A 19 -12.31 1.63 -4.04
C ARG A 19 -11.76 0.51 -4.92
N TYR A 20 -10.83 -0.27 -4.40
CA TYR A 20 -10.13 -1.29 -5.16
C TYR A 20 -10.28 -2.66 -4.50
N THR A 21 -10.49 -3.68 -5.33
CA THR A 21 -10.47 -5.07 -4.89
C THR A 21 -9.03 -5.55 -4.79
N LEU A 22 -8.61 -5.94 -3.60
CA LEU A 22 -7.33 -6.60 -3.37
C LEU A 22 -7.46 -8.11 -3.49
N SER A 23 -6.34 -8.78 -3.78
CA SER A 23 -6.25 -10.22 -3.57
C SER A 23 -6.35 -10.54 -2.05
N GLU A 24 -6.71 -11.77 -1.71
CA GLU A 24 -6.73 -12.20 -0.31
C GLU A 24 -5.34 -12.09 0.34
N GLN A 25 -4.29 -12.43 -0.42
CA GLN A 25 -2.91 -12.34 0.02
C GLN A 25 -2.48 -10.90 0.34
N ASP A 26 -2.92 -9.96 -0.50
CA ASP A 26 -2.70 -8.54 -0.28
C ASP A 26 -3.40 -8.04 0.99
N LEU A 27 -4.66 -8.43 1.20
CA LEU A 27 -5.40 -8.08 2.41
C LEU A 27 -4.72 -8.64 3.67
N GLN A 28 -4.24 -9.89 3.61
CA GLN A 28 -3.49 -10.49 4.70
C GLN A 28 -2.20 -9.73 4.99
N THR A 29 -1.48 -9.30 3.95
CA THR A 29 -0.24 -8.51 4.09
C THR A 29 -0.52 -7.16 4.76
N LEU A 30 -1.55 -6.43 4.32
CA LEU A 30 -1.93 -5.15 4.93
C LEU A 30 -2.42 -5.30 6.37
N ASN A 31 -3.23 -6.32 6.66
CA ASN A 31 -3.73 -6.57 8.01
C ASN A 31 -2.63 -7.02 8.98
N ALA A 32 -1.57 -7.67 8.48
CA ALA A 32 -0.41 -8.06 9.28
C ALA A 32 0.58 -6.91 9.50
N MET A 33 0.48 -5.84 8.72
CA MET A 33 1.36 -4.68 8.83
C MET A 33 1.03 -3.88 10.10
N ASP A 34 2.05 -3.63 10.92
CA ASP A 34 1.93 -2.68 12.03
C ASP A 34 1.91 -1.25 11.45
N GLU A 35 0.75 -0.61 11.47
CA GLU A 35 0.57 0.73 10.91
C GLU A 35 1.49 1.79 11.53
N ASN A 36 2.00 1.57 12.75
CA ASN A 36 2.96 2.47 13.40
C ASN A 36 4.35 2.41 12.75
N LYS A 37 4.62 1.37 11.97
CA LYS A 37 5.86 1.20 11.21
C LYS A 37 5.77 1.78 9.80
N ILE A 38 4.61 2.24 9.36
CA ILE A 38 4.47 2.90 8.06
C ILE A 38 5.19 4.25 8.12
N VAL A 39 6.18 4.41 7.26
CA VAL A 39 6.94 5.65 7.06
C VAL A 39 6.22 6.53 6.04
N SER A 40 5.73 5.93 4.96
CA SER A 40 5.13 6.65 3.84
C SER A 40 4.02 5.82 3.19
N LEU A 41 2.99 6.52 2.70
CA LEU A 41 1.92 5.94 1.91
C LEU A 41 1.65 6.83 0.70
N ALA A 42 1.76 6.26 -0.49
CA ALA A 42 1.47 6.94 -1.76
C ALA A 42 0.45 6.11 -2.56
N TYR A 43 -0.55 6.80 -3.10
CA TYR A 43 -1.54 6.19 -3.96
C TYR A 43 -1.91 7.11 -5.11
N THR A 44 -2.41 6.54 -6.20
CA THR A 44 -2.79 7.30 -7.38
C THR A 44 -4.02 6.71 -8.04
N ASP A 45 -4.93 7.58 -8.49
CA ASP A 45 -6.08 7.16 -9.30
C ASP A 45 -5.65 6.95 -10.78
N TYR A 46 -4.64 7.71 -11.26
CA TYR A 46 -4.15 7.69 -12.65
C TYR A 46 -2.71 7.14 -12.75
N GLY A 47 -2.38 6.45 -13.84
CA GLY A 47 -1.06 5.82 -13.97
C GLY A 47 -0.84 4.73 -12.91
N GLY A 48 0.39 4.56 -12.42
CA GLY A 48 0.69 3.67 -11.30
C GLY A 48 2.18 3.48 -11.00
N PHE A 49 2.44 2.68 -9.98
CA PHE A 49 3.78 2.33 -9.52
C PHE A 49 4.24 1.03 -10.16
N ASP A 50 5.51 0.96 -10.54
CA ASP A 50 6.16 -0.28 -10.95
C ASP A 50 6.49 -1.14 -9.73
N GLU A 51 6.11 -2.42 -9.78
CA GLU A 51 6.26 -3.38 -8.66
C GLU A 51 7.71 -3.53 -8.17
N LYS A 52 8.68 -3.44 -9.08
CA LYS A 52 10.08 -3.75 -8.78
C LYS A 52 10.86 -2.52 -8.31
N THR A 53 10.54 -1.37 -8.89
CA THR A 53 11.29 -0.12 -8.69
C THR A 53 10.56 0.87 -7.80
N GLY A 54 9.24 0.74 -7.65
CA GLY A 54 8.39 1.70 -6.95
C GLY A 54 8.28 3.07 -7.64
N ASN A 55 8.76 3.19 -8.88
CA ASN A 55 8.68 4.41 -9.67
C ASN A 55 7.26 4.64 -10.17
N TYR A 56 6.83 5.90 -10.18
CA TYR A 56 5.55 6.31 -10.74
C TYR A 56 5.65 6.49 -12.26
N TYR A 57 4.65 5.97 -12.97
CA TYR A 57 4.43 6.15 -14.40
C TYR A 57 3.04 6.72 -14.63
N ALA A 58 2.95 7.82 -15.36
CA ALA A 58 1.67 8.47 -15.66
C ALA A 58 0.83 7.68 -16.68
N GLU A 59 1.48 6.91 -17.55
CA GLU A 59 0.81 6.06 -18.54
C GLU A 59 0.18 4.85 -17.86
N GLU A 60 -1.00 4.42 -18.32
CA GLU A 60 -1.60 3.16 -17.87
C GLU A 60 -0.85 1.98 -18.50
N ARG A 61 -0.26 1.14 -17.65
CA ARG A 61 0.48 -0.07 -18.03
C ARG A 61 -0.12 -1.26 -17.29
N ALA A 62 -0.03 -2.45 -17.88
CA ALA A 62 -0.50 -3.68 -17.24
C ALA A 62 0.21 -3.99 -15.90
N ILE A 63 1.40 -3.41 -15.69
CA ILE A 63 2.22 -3.56 -14.49
C ILE A 63 2.05 -2.39 -13.50
N ASN A 64 1.03 -1.56 -13.68
CA ASN A 64 0.79 -0.45 -12.77
C ASN A 64 0.09 -0.95 -11.51
N TYR A 65 0.65 -0.58 -10.37
CA TYR A 65 0.08 -0.81 -9.06
C TYR A 65 -0.38 0.52 -8.47
N LYS A 66 -1.49 0.54 -7.73
CA LYS A 66 -2.13 1.79 -7.28
C LYS A 66 -1.67 2.25 -5.90
N LEU A 67 -0.99 1.39 -5.14
CA LEU A 67 -0.54 1.69 -3.79
C LEU A 67 0.94 1.35 -3.62
N LYS A 68 1.67 2.29 -3.01
CA LYS A 68 3.01 2.11 -2.49
C LYS A 68 3.01 2.42 -0.99
N VAL A 69 3.56 1.49 -0.20
CA VAL A 69 3.72 1.63 1.25
C VAL A 69 5.19 1.42 1.59
N ASP A 70 5.83 2.43 2.18
CA ASP A 70 7.16 2.28 2.75
C ASP A 70 7.03 2.07 4.26
N TYR A 71 7.66 1.02 4.80
CA TYR A 71 7.53 0.66 6.21
C TYR A 71 8.87 0.21 6.81
N LEU A 72 9.00 0.37 8.13
CA LEU A 72 10.14 -0.14 8.88
C LEU A 72 10.01 -1.66 9.03
N LYS A 73 10.92 -2.41 8.41
CA LYS A 73 10.99 -3.88 8.51
C LYS A 73 11.34 -4.31 9.93
N ASP A 74 12.29 -3.63 10.54
CA ASP A 74 12.84 -3.95 11.85
C ASP A 74 13.12 -2.69 12.68
N GLU A 75 13.44 -2.90 13.95
CA GLU A 75 13.80 -1.82 14.88
C GLU A 75 15.17 -1.21 14.57
N ALA A 76 15.98 -1.86 13.71
CA ALA A 76 17.25 -1.32 13.25
C ALA A 76 17.08 -0.22 12.19
N GLY A 77 15.85 0.04 11.74
CA GLY A 77 15.50 1.14 10.84
C GLY A 77 15.57 0.79 9.36
N GLY A 78 15.64 -0.50 9.01
CA GLY A 78 15.56 -0.91 7.62
C GLY A 78 14.20 -0.57 7.01
N VAL A 79 14.17 0.21 5.93
CA VAL A 79 12.94 0.54 5.20
C VAL A 79 12.74 -0.46 4.06
N GLU A 80 11.55 -1.04 3.99
CA GLU A 80 11.09 -1.83 2.85
C GLU A 80 9.91 -1.14 2.15
N THR A 81 9.77 -1.43 0.86
CA THR A 81 8.68 -0.93 0.04
C THR A 81 7.78 -2.09 -0.37
N LEU A 82 6.49 -1.93 -0.13
CA LEU A 82 5.43 -2.82 -0.57
C LEU A 82 4.62 -2.11 -1.67
N ILE A 83 4.53 -2.73 -2.84
CA ILE A 83 3.78 -2.24 -4.00
C ILE A 83 2.59 -3.18 -4.23
N MET A 84 1.37 -2.62 -4.27
CA MET A 84 0.13 -3.40 -4.25
C MET A 84 -0.97 -2.75 -5.08
N LEU A 85 -2.12 -3.44 -5.21
CA LEU A 85 -3.26 -3.06 -6.04
C LEU A 85 -2.90 -3.08 -7.52
N PRO A 86 -2.70 -4.26 -8.13
CA PRO A 86 -2.57 -4.34 -9.59
C PRO A 86 -3.83 -3.76 -10.21
N VAL A 87 -3.69 -3.01 -11.31
CA VAL A 87 -4.86 -2.55 -12.08
C VAL A 87 -5.54 -3.76 -12.70
N THR A 88 -6.58 -4.27 -12.05
CA THR A 88 -7.60 -5.07 -12.70
C THR A 88 -8.69 -4.12 -13.19
N ILE A 89 -8.63 -3.78 -14.48
CA ILE A 89 -9.78 -3.16 -15.16
C ILE A 89 -10.89 -4.23 -15.14
N SER A 90 -11.96 -3.96 -14.40
CA SER A 90 -13.18 -4.78 -14.44
C SER A 90 -14.08 -4.35 -15.60
#